data_AF-A0A8X7R251-F1
#
_entry.id   AF-A0A8X7R251-F1
#
_cell.length_a   1.000
_cell.length_b   1.000
_cell.length_c   1.000
_cell.angle_alpha   90.00
_cell.angle_beta   90.00
_cell.angle_gamma   90.00
#
_symmetry.space_group_name_H-M   'P 1'
#
loop_
_entity.id
_entity.type
_entity.pdbx_description
1 polymer ?
#
loop_
_entity_poly.entity_id
_entity_poly.type
_entity_poly.pdbx_seq_one_letter_code
_entity_poly.pdbx_strand_id
1 'polypeptide(L)'
;MNSFKTLDGRGASVHIAGGPCITIQYVTNIIIHGLHIHDCKQGGNTYVRDSPEYGWRTISDGDGVSIFGGSHVWVDHCSLSNCNDGLIDAIRGSTAITISNNYLTHHNKVMLLGHSDTYVQDKNMQVTIAFNHFGEGLVQRMPR
;
A
#
# COMPACT_ATOMS: atom_id res chain seq x y z
N MET A 1 -6.38 -3.86 -7.86
CA MET A 1 -7.36 -4.92 -7.46
C MET A 1 -8.76 -4.34 -7.35
N ASN A 2 -9.82 -5.17 -7.35
CA ASN A 2 -11.22 -4.73 -7.18
C ASN A 2 -11.71 -4.83 -5.72
N SER A 3 -12.86 -4.23 -5.41
CA SER A 3 -13.46 -4.21 -4.04
C SER A 3 -13.78 -5.61 -3.49
N PHE A 4 -13.94 -5.69 -2.16
CA PHE A 4 -14.37 -6.90 -1.43
C PHE A 4 -13.42 -8.08 -1.66
N LYS A 5 -12.17 -7.91 -1.25
CA LYS A 5 -11.12 -8.92 -1.41
C LYS A 5 -10.25 -9.01 -0.15
N THR A 6 -9.80 -10.22 0.12
CA THR A 6 -8.74 -10.50 1.09
C THR A 6 -7.60 -11.18 0.36
N LEU A 7 -6.39 -10.64 0.50
CA LEU A 7 -5.17 -11.37 0.23
C LEU A 7 -4.68 -11.94 1.56
N ASP A 8 -4.59 -13.26 1.65
CA ASP A 8 -4.25 -13.98 2.89
C ASP A 8 -3.06 -14.91 2.63
N GLY A 9 -1.91 -14.58 3.22
CA GLY A 9 -0.69 -15.37 3.14
C GLY A 9 -0.53 -16.40 4.25
N ARG A 10 -1.49 -16.54 5.18
CA ARG A 10 -1.33 -17.46 6.31
C ARG A 10 -1.12 -18.90 5.85
N GLY A 11 -0.23 -19.60 6.55
CA GLY A 11 0.11 -20.99 6.28
C GLY A 11 1.03 -21.20 5.09
N ALA A 12 1.47 -20.14 4.42
CA ALA A 12 2.43 -20.19 3.32
C ALA A 12 3.45 -19.04 3.41
N SER A 13 4.58 -19.20 2.72
CA SER A 13 5.54 -18.11 2.50
C SER A 13 5.23 -17.48 1.15
N VAL A 14 4.54 -16.34 1.17
CA VAL A 14 4.07 -15.64 -0.04
C VAL A 14 4.81 -14.33 -0.20
N HIS A 15 5.51 -14.20 -1.32
CA HIS A 15 6.31 -13.02 -1.64
C HIS A 15 5.73 -12.29 -2.86
N ILE A 16 5.53 -10.98 -2.74
CA ILE A 16 5.19 -10.07 -3.84
C ILE A 16 6.39 -9.14 -4.03
N ALA A 17 7.16 -9.37 -5.10
CA ALA A 17 8.44 -8.72 -5.30
C ALA A 17 8.90 -8.65 -6.76
N GLY A 18 9.89 -7.81 -7.04
CA GLY A 18 10.62 -7.78 -8.32
C GLY A 18 9.92 -7.05 -9.48
N GLY A 19 8.73 -6.49 -9.23
CA GLY A 19 7.94 -5.74 -10.20
C GLY A 19 6.98 -4.78 -9.50
N PRO A 20 5.95 -4.26 -10.20
CA PRO A 20 4.88 -3.50 -9.56
C PRO A 20 4.18 -4.35 -8.49
N CYS A 21 3.91 -3.74 -7.34
CA CYS A 21 3.26 -4.41 -6.21
C CYS A 21 1.78 -4.03 -6.14
N ILE A 22 1.24 -3.82 -4.93
CA ILE A 22 -0.21 -3.78 -4.73
C ILE A 22 -0.76 -2.37 -4.97
N THR A 23 -1.79 -2.27 -5.82
CA THR A 23 -2.55 -1.03 -6.02
C THR A 23 -4.03 -1.23 -5.69
N ILE A 24 -4.51 -0.42 -4.75
CA ILE A 24 -5.90 -0.25 -4.31
C ILE A 24 -6.35 1.12 -4.80
N GLN A 25 -7.00 1.18 -5.96
CA GLN A 25 -7.39 2.45 -6.57
C GLN A 25 -8.91 2.52 -6.74
N TYR A 26 -9.55 3.49 -6.07
CA TYR A 26 -11.00 3.74 -6.10
C TYR A 26 -11.87 2.53 -5.72
N VAL A 27 -11.40 1.72 -4.77
CA VAL A 27 -12.10 0.50 -4.31
C VAL A 27 -12.18 0.46 -2.80
N THR A 28 -12.98 -0.46 -2.28
CA THR A 28 -13.26 -0.55 -0.85
C THR A 28 -13.29 -1.98 -0.33
N ASN A 29 -13.21 -2.14 0.99
CA ASN A 29 -13.32 -3.43 1.70
C ASN A 29 -12.20 -4.38 1.26
N ILE A 30 -10.97 -4.00 1.56
CA ILE A 30 -9.77 -4.77 1.22
C ILE A 30 -9.02 -5.15 2.50
N ILE A 31 -8.61 -6.41 2.60
CA ILE A 31 -7.69 -6.89 3.62
C ILE A 31 -6.43 -7.42 2.93
N ILE A 32 -5.26 -6.98 3.38
CA ILE A 32 -3.95 -7.52 2.98
C ILE A 32 -3.31 -8.07 4.25
N HIS A 33 -3.11 -9.39 4.30
CA HIS A 33 -2.68 -10.05 5.52
C HIS A 33 -1.62 -11.12 5.28
N GLY A 34 -0.56 -11.11 6.10
CA GLY A 34 0.43 -12.20 6.15
C GLY A 34 1.33 -12.30 4.92
N LEU A 35 1.60 -11.20 4.20
CA LEU A 35 2.42 -11.20 2.99
C LEU A 35 3.82 -10.63 3.24
N HIS A 36 4.80 -11.11 2.47
CA HIS A 36 6.10 -10.45 2.32
C HIS A 36 6.08 -9.59 1.05
N ILE A 37 6.18 -8.27 1.19
CA ILE A 37 6.13 -7.32 0.07
C ILE A 37 7.45 -6.56 0.04
N HIS A 38 8.27 -6.77 -0.99
CA HIS A 38 9.61 -6.19 -1.03
C HIS A 38 10.17 -6.04 -2.44
N ASP A 39 11.22 -5.25 -2.60
CA ASP A 39 11.88 -5.03 -3.88
C ASP A 39 10.93 -4.58 -5.00
N CYS A 40 9.86 -3.87 -4.63
CA CYS A 40 8.87 -3.36 -5.57
C CYS A 40 9.52 -2.38 -6.54
N LYS A 41 9.13 -2.46 -7.82
CA LYS A 41 9.65 -1.65 -8.92
C LYS A 41 8.52 -0.95 -9.65
N GLN A 42 8.86 0.12 -10.35
CA GLN A 42 7.93 0.79 -11.25
C GLN A 42 7.48 -0.14 -12.38
N GLY A 43 6.27 0.06 -12.86
CA GLY A 43 5.77 -0.57 -14.08
C GLY A 43 4.40 -0.01 -14.46
N GLY A 44 3.76 -0.59 -15.47
CA GLY A 44 2.55 -0.03 -16.07
C GLY A 44 2.83 0.61 -17.42
N ASN A 45 2.21 1.75 -17.70
CA ASN A 45 2.16 2.37 -19.03
C ASN A 45 1.57 1.43 -20.10
N THR A 46 0.53 0.68 -19.71
CA THR A 46 -0.07 -0.35 -20.53
C THR A 46 -1.50 -0.67 -20.06
N TYR A 47 -2.21 -1.46 -20.84
CA TYR A 47 -3.49 -2.04 -20.41
C TYR A 47 -3.26 -3.15 -19.40
N VAL A 48 -3.86 -2.99 -18.22
CA VAL A 48 -3.82 -3.97 -17.14
C VAL A 48 -5.25 -4.39 -16.83
N ARG A 49 -5.44 -5.69 -16.64
CA ARG A 49 -6.72 -6.24 -16.21
C ARG A 49 -6.96 -5.85 -14.75
N ASP A 50 -7.99 -5.06 -14.47
CA ASP A 50 -8.38 -4.66 -13.11
C ASP A 50 -9.68 -5.31 -12.63
N SER A 51 -10.48 -5.82 -13.57
CA SER A 51 -11.73 -6.54 -13.42
C SER A 51 -11.88 -7.51 -14.62
N PRO A 52 -13.06 -8.06 -14.98
CA PRO A 52 -13.20 -8.75 -16.28
C PRO A 52 -12.77 -7.89 -17.48
N GLU A 53 -12.66 -6.57 -17.28
CA GLU A 53 -12.22 -5.58 -18.26
C GLU A 53 -10.74 -5.16 -18.06
N TYR A 54 -10.21 -4.47 -19.07
CA TYR A 54 -8.87 -3.88 -19.03
C TYR A 54 -8.98 -2.36 -18.92
N GLY A 55 -8.20 -1.78 -18.01
CA GLY A 55 -8.01 -0.35 -17.90
C GLY A 55 -6.59 0.05 -18.28
N TRP A 56 -6.42 1.24 -18.86
CA TRP A 56 -5.09 1.82 -19.02
C TRP A 56 -4.52 2.22 -17.66
N ARG A 57 -3.30 1.80 -17.35
CA ARG A 57 -2.57 2.18 -16.13
C ARG A 57 -1.31 2.93 -16.49
N THR A 58 -1.12 4.10 -15.89
CA THR A 58 0.12 4.87 -15.98
C THR A 58 1.26 4.17 -15.26
N ILE A 59 2.46 4.74 -15.30
CA ILE A 59 3.60 4.23 -14.54
C ILE A 59 3.31 4.36 -13.04
N SER A 60 3.49 3.28 -12.30
CA SER A 60 3.45 3.28 -10.83
C SER A 60 4.78 3.76 -10.25
N ASP A 61 4.73 4.34 -9.04
CA ASP A 61 5.93 4.81 -8.33
C ASP A 61 6.77 3.65 -7.76
N GLY A 62 6.18 2.45 -7.69
CA GLY A 62 6.82 1.25 -7.17
C GLY A 62 6.73 1.12 -5.66
N ASP A 63 5.60 1.57 -5.09
CA ASP A 63 5.26 1.37 -3.69
C ASP A 63 4.96 -0.10 -3.38
N GLY A 64 5.12 -0.50 -2.12
CA GLY A 64 4.66 -1.80 -1.64
C GLY A 64 3.13 -1.94 -1.70
N VAL A 65 2.43 -1.03 -1.04
CA VAL A 65 0.97 -0.92 -1.04
C VAL A 65 0.56 0.52 -1.32
N SER A 66 -0.05 0.76 -2.47
CA SER A 66 -0.55 2.09 -2.88
C SER A 66 -2.08 2.14 -2.78
N ILE A 67 -2.61 3.03 -1.94
CA ILE A 67 -4.03 3.24 -1.66
C ILE A 67 -4.46 4.62 -2.18
N PHE A 68 -5.06 4.62 -3.38
CA PHE A 68 -5.45 5.82 -4.10
C PHE A 68 -6.97 5.97 -4.09
N GLY A 69 -7.50 6.91 -3.29
CA GLY A 69 -8.95 7.12 -3.14
C GLY A 69 -9.70 5.87 -2.67
N GLY A 70 -9.05 5.00 -1.89
CA GLY A 70 -9.63 3.77 -1.36
C GLY A 70 -10.23 3.98 0.03
N SER A 71 -11.17 3.12 0.44
CA SER A 71 -11.72 3.18 1.80
C SER A 71 -11.98 1.81 2.42
N HIS A 72 -11.98 1.72 3.75
CA HIS A 72 -12.15 0.46 4.48
C HIS A 72 -11.08 -0.56 4.06
N VAL A 73 -9.82 -0.20 4.32
CA VAL A 73 -8.64 -1.01 3.98
C VAL A 73 -7.91 -1.40 5.25
N TRP A 74 -7.52 -2.65 5.36
CA TRP A 74 -6.72 -3.15 6.47
C TRP A 74 -5.45 -3.83 5.95
N VAL A 75 -4.28 -3.25 6.28
CA VAL A 75 -2.96 -3.83 6.01
C VAL A 75 -2.41 -4.37 7.32
N ASP A 76 -2.35 -5.69 7.46
CA ASP A 76 -2.11 -6.36 8.73
C ASP A 76 -1.08 -7.49 8.66
N HIS A 77 -0.20 -7.62 9.65
CA HIS A 77 0.78 -8.72 9.73
C HIS A 77 1.60 -8.93 8.45
N CYS A 78 1.87 -7.88 7.68
CA CYS A 78 2.72 -7.95 6.51
C CYS A 78 4.15 -7.57 6.87
N SER A 79 5.12 -8.12 6.13
CA SER A 79 6.51 -7.68 6.17
C SER A 79 6.81 -6.83 4.94
N LEU A 80 7.22 -5.57 5.11
CA LEU A 80 7.50 -4.65 4.01
C LEU A 80 8.92 -4.08 4.07
N SER A 81 9.63 -4.05 2.94
CA SER A 81 11.00 -3.51 2.86
C SER A 81 11.43 -3.17 1.43
N ASN A 82 12.47 -2.33 1.29
CA ASN A 82 13.23 -2.09 0.05
C ASN A 82 12.40 -1.87 -1.23
N CYS A 83 11.30 -1.11 -1.14
CA CYS A 83 10.51 -0.75 -2.32
C CYS A 83 11.17 0.40 -3.10
N ASN A 84 10.67 0.72 -4.29
CA ASN A 84 11.27 1.80 -5.09
C ASN A 84 10.95 3.19 -4.52
N ASP A 85 9.70 3.43 -4.08
CA ASP A 85 9.30 4.70 -3.46
C ASP A 85 8.77 4.53 -2.02
N GLY A 86 7.47 4.33 -1.79
CA GLY A 86 6.86 4.13 -0.47
C GLY A 86 6.76 2.65 -0.04
N LEU A 87 6.65 2.35 1.26
CA LEU A 87 6.15 1.01 1.67
C LEU A 87 4.62 0.99 1.65
N ILE A 88 3.97 1.97 2.28
CA ILE A 88 2.51 2.09 2.32
C ILE A 88 2.12 3.54 2.11
N ASP A 89 1.52 3.85 0.96
CA ASP A 89 1.08 5.20 0.62
C ASP A 89 -0.44 5.27 0.52
N ALA A 90 -1.05 6.24 1.20
CA ALA A 90 -2.49 6.49 1.17
C ALA A 90 -2.77 7.95 0.82
N ILE A 91 -3.40 8.17 -0.34
CA ILE A 91 -3.56 9.51 -0.91
C ILE A 91 -4.93 9.67 -1.57
N ARG A 92 -5.28 10.91 -1.93
CA ARG A 92 -6.40 11.23 -2.85
C ARG A 92 -7.78 10.89 -2.28
N GLY A 93 -8.05 11.30 -1.05
CA GLY A 93 -9.31 11.10 -0.35
C GLY A 93 -9.45 9.72 0.28
N SER A 94 -8.35 8.97 0.37
CA SER A 94 -8.33 7.69 1.06
C SER A 94 -8.66 7.85 2.55
N THR A 95 -9.48 6.95 3.12
CA THR A 95 -9.94 7.06 4.51
C THR A 95 -10.41 5.71 5.07
N ALA A 96 -10.66 5.63 6.38
CA ALA A 96 -11.02 4.40 7.08
C ALA A 96 -10.00 3.28 6.81
N ILE A 97 -8.72 3.58 7.11
CA ILE A 97 -7.61 2.64 6.91
C ILE A 97 -7.06 2.22 8.27
N THR A 98 -6.76 0.94 8.44
CA THR A 98 -5.96 0.45 9.55
C THR A 98 -4.68 -0.17 9.01
N ILE A 99 -3.54 0.22 9.57
CA ILE A 99 -2.23 -0.35 9.30
C ILE A 99 -1.72 -0.90 10.62
N SER A 100 -1.71 -2.23 10.77
CA SER A 100 -1.40 -2.86 12.07
C SER A 100 -0.50 -4.09 12.00
N ASN A 101 0.24 -4.34 13.08
CA ASN A 101 1.07 -5.54 13.24
C ASN A 101 2.07 -5.80 12.10
N ASN A 102 2.40 -4.79 11.30
CA ASN A 102 3.33 -4.96 10.18
C ASN A 102 4.77 -4.86 10.68
N TYR A 103 5.68 -5.58 10.03
CA TYR A 103 7.12 -5.44 10.23
C TYR A 103 7.71 -4.65 9.06
N LEU A 104 8.18 -3.44 9.35
CA LEU A 104 8.66 -2.48 8.36
C LEU A 104 10.16 -2.29 8.56
N THR A 105 10.97 -2.51 7.53
CA THR A 105 12.44 -2.41 7.64
C THR A 105 13.10 -1.93 6.35
N HIS A 106 14.38 -1.53 6.45
CA HIS A 106 15.27 -1.28 5.32
C HIS A 106 14.65 -0.39 4.22
N HIS A 107 14.17 0.78 4.61
CA HIS A 107 13.46 1.65 3.67
C HIS A 107 13.49 3.12 4.07
N ASN A 108 13.63 4.02 3.09
CA ASN A 108 13.73 5.44 3.37
C ASN A 108 12.36 6.07 3.67
N LYS A 109 11.42 5.99 2.72
CA LYS A 109 10.10 6.65 2.79
C LYS A 109 9.04 5.63 3.20
N VAL A 110 8.80 5.48 4.50
CA VAL A 110 7.99 4.37 5.02
C VAL A 110 6.51 4.50 4.68
N MET A 111 5.84 5.56 5.13
CA MET A 111 4.40 5.71 4.98
C MET A 111 3.99 7.16 4.71
N LEU A 112 3.41 7.43 3.55
CA LEU A 112 2.85 8.74 3.21
C LEU A 112 1.34 8.75 3.36
N LEU A 113 0.82 9.63 4.22
CA LEU A 113 -0.61 9.82 4.45
C LEU A 113 -1.04 11.22 3.96
N GLY A 114 -1.44 11.30 2.70
CA GLY A 114 -1.73 12.56 2.01
C GLY A 114 -0.54 13.07 1.19
N HIS A 115 -0.81 13.51 -0.03
CA HIS A 115 0.24 13.77 -1.05
C HIS A 115 0.50 15.26 -1.36
N SER A 116 -0.38 16.15 -0.93
CA SER A 116 -0.35 17.56 -1.33
C SER A 116 -0.97 18.44 -0.27
N ASP A 117 -0.25 19.49 0.12
CA ASP A 117 -0.65 20.47 1.14
C ASP A 117 -1.97 21.20 0.78
N THR A 118 -2.35 21.17 -0.50
CA THR A 118 -3.54 21.84 -1.03
C THR A 118 -4.69 20.89 -1.35
N TYR A 119 -4.52 19.56 -1.18
CA TYR A 119 -5.54 18.60 -1.57
C TYR A 119 -6.62 18.44 -0.50
N VAL A 120 -7.68 19.24 -0.61
CA VAL A 120 -8.71 19.39 0.42
C VAL A 120 -9.48 18.13 0.79
N GLN A 121 -9.57 17.13 -0.10
CA GLN A 121 -10.28 15.88 0.21
C GLN A 121 -9.54 15.03 1.25
N ASP A 122 -8.22 15.19 1.39
CA ASP A 122 -7.43 14.46 2.39
C ASP A 122 -7.74 14.95 3.84
N LYS A 123 -8.46 16.07 4.02
CA LYS A 123 -8.90 16.53 5.35
C LYS A 123 -9.84 15.55 6.08
N ASN A 124 -10.52 14.69 5.33
CA ASN A 124 -11.42 13.67 5.88
C ASN A 124 -10.71 12.31 6.06
N MET A 125 -9.39 12.25 5.85
CA MET A 125 -8.60 11.04 6.01
C MET A 125 -8.59 10.62 7.48
N GLN A 126 -8.89 9.34 7.70
CA GLN A 126 -8.76 8.70 9.00
C GLN A 126 -7.95 7.41 8.82
N VAL A 127 -6.82 7.35 9.52
CA VAL A 127 -5.92 6.20 9.49
C VAL A 127 -5.54 5.82 10.91
N THR A 128 -5.70 4.55 11.24
CA THR A 128 -5.21 3.95 12.49
C THR A 128 -3.88 3.28 12.21
N ILE A 129 -2.83 3.68 12.93
CA ILE A 129 -1.52 3.02 12.92
C ILE A 129 -1.32 2.42 14.30
N ALA A 130 -1.27 1.10 14.41
CA ALA A 130 -1.19 0.43 15.71
C ALA A 130 -0.34 -0.84 15.64
N PHE A 131 0.48 -1.09 16.66
CA PHE A 131 1.23 -2.35 16.81
C PHE A 131 2.22 -2.70 15.67
N ASN A 132 2.51 -1.77 14.77
CA ASN A 132 3.56 -1.98 13.77
C ASN A 132 4.93 -1.96 14.44
N HIS A 133 5.82 -2.83 13.99
CA HIS A 133 7.22 -2.79 14.33
C HIS A 133 7.97 -2.04 13.23
N PHE A 134 8.33 -0.80 13.53
CA PHE A 134 9.26 0.03 12.75
C PHE A 134 10.69 -0.37 13.10
N GLY A 135 11.24 -1.30 12.33
CA GLY A 135 12.52 -1.96 12.62
C GLY A 135 13.72 -1.24 12.02
N GLU A 136 14.80 -2.00 11.84
CA GLU A 136 16.09 -1.46 11.40
C GLU A 136 16.07 -0.90 9.97
N GLY A 137 16.98 0.03 9.69
CA GLY A 137 17.18 0.58 8.35
C GLY A 137 16.06 1.50 7.85
N LEU A 138 15.11 1.88 8.72
CA LEU A 138 14.12 2.91 8.41
C LEU A 138 14.70 4.31 8.58
N VAL A 139 14.34 5.24 7.69
CA VAL A 139 14.83 6.63 7.75
C VAL A 139 13.75 7.61 8.20
N GLN A 140 12.58 7.60 7.57
CA GLN A 140 11.55 8.62 7.79
C GLN A 140 10.13 8.16 7.42
N ARG A 141 9.14 9.02 7.71
CA ARG A 141 7.71 8.84 7.41
C ARG A 141 7.03 7.71 8.18
N MET A 142 7.07 7.76 9.51
CA MET A 142 6.48 6.75 10.41
C MET A 142 5.41 7.31 11.37
N PRO A 143 4.30 7.91 10.88
CA PRO A 143 3.98 8.28 9.49
C PRO A 143 4.52 9.67 9.09
N ARG A 144 4.24 10.12 7.86
CA ARG A 144 4.31 11.53 7.42
C ARG A 144 3.03 11.95 6.71
#